data_AF-A0A535M2X8-F1
#
_entry.id   AF-A0A535M2X8-F1
#
_cell.length_a   1.000
_cell.length_b   1.000
_cell.length_c   1.000
_cell.angle_alpha   90.00
_cell.angle_beta   90.00
_cell.angle_gamma   90.00
#
_symmetry.space_group_name_H-M   'P 1'
#
loop_
_entity.id
_entity.type
_entity.pdbx_description
1 polymer ?
#
loop_
_entity_poly.entity_id
_entity_poly.type
_entity_poly.pdbx_seq_one_letter_code
_entity_poly.pdbx_strand_id
1 'polypeptide(L)'
;MPLLMPDDFSELNLVAWRVELGTADPSNPLIEGDQPWDAGGVGIHGSVFKDPIDKLWKAYLVCTPAEDFPEKQAENTGKPWASENAAHRRVCLFESKNGIHWTRPKLANVSFGKHERTNIIFDVTDGVSAYSSMLVDPANRDWPYAMFVLRESWGAVKGKAPQGNTAVTLLIIASARRGNRPITSPCMRTFRGGVATGPSAATAGNGSATR
;
A
#
# COMPACT_ATOMS: atom_id res chain seq x y z
N MET A 1 -14.86 -0.07 10.81
CA MET A 1 -14.49 -0.84 9.61
C MET A 1 -15.75 -0.94 8.75
N PRO A 2 -15.90 -0.16 7.68
CA PRO A 2 -17.08 -0.33 6.83
C PRO A 2 -16.92 -1.65 6.11
N LEU A 3 -17.76 -2.64 6.44
CA LEU A 3 -17.98 -3.75 5.54
C LEU A 3 -18.53 -3.18 4.23
N LEU A 4 -18.15 -3.79 3.11
CA LEU A 4 -18.76 -3.57 1.81
C LEU A 4 -20.19 -4.11 1.89
N MET A 5 -21.08 -3.33 2.48
CA MET A 5 -22.50 -3.60 2.57
C MET A 5 -23.17 -2.74 1.51
N PRO A 6 -24.03 -3.32 0.67
CA PRO A 6 -24.79 -2.51 -0.26
C PRO A 6 -25.77 -1.62 0.52
N ASP A 7 -26.02 -0.42 0.02
CA ASP A 7 -26.82 0.61 0.70
C ASP A 7 -28.30 0.21 0.85
N ASP A 8 -28.73 -0.82 0.11
CA ASP A 8 -30.08 -1.42 0.12
C ASP A 8 -30.18 -2.67 1.00
N PHE A 9 -29.28 -2.86 1.96
CA PHE A 9 -29.24 -4.06 2.82
C PHE A 9 -30.59 -4.41 3.47
N SER A 10 -31.44 -3.41 3.75
CA SER A 10 -32.80 -3.59 4.28
C SER A 10 -33.77 -4.29 3.32
N GLU A 11 -33.46 -4.33 2.02
CA GLU A 11 -34.32 -4.90 0.97
C GLU A 11 -33.89 -6.32 0.55
N LEU A 12 -32.72 -6.77 1.02
CA LEU A 12 -32.19 -8.11 0.75
C LEU A 12 -32.96 -9.17 1.54
N ASN A 13 -33.96 -9.78 0.89
CA ASN A 13 -34.73 -10.88 1.45
C ASN A 13 -34.05 -12.22 1.13
N LEU A 14 -33.91 -13.09 2.15
CA LEU A 14 -33.35 -14.45 2.01
C LEU A 14 -31.88 -14.51 1.53
N VAL A 15 -31.09 -13.46 1.75
CA VAL A 15 -29.66 -13.45 1.44
C VAL A 15 -28.85 -13.94 2.64
N ALA A 16 -27.91 -14.85 2.41
CA ALA A 16 -26.92 -15.28 3.40
C ALA A 16 -25.51 -15.01 2.88
N TRP A 17 -24.64 -14.53 3.76
CA TRP A 17 -23.22 -14.37 3.48
C TRP A 17 -22.47 -15.57 4.05
N ARG A 18 -21.54 -16.12 3.28
CA ARG A 18 -20.65 -17.18 3.73
C ARG A 18 -19.21 -16.74 3.54
N VAL A 19 -18.44 -16.80 4.62
CA VAL A 19 -16.98 -16.70 4.57
C VAL A 19 -16.45 -18.12 4.59
N GLU A 20 -15.87 -18.56 3.48
CA GLU A 20 -15.19 -19.86 3.45
C GLU A 20 -13.86 -19.74 4.18
N LEU A 21 -13.66 -20.61 5.18
CA LEU A 21 -12.38 -20.70 5.85
C LEU A 21 -11.37 -21.36 4.90
N GLY A 22 -10.23 -20.70 4.70
CA GLY A 22 -9.12 -21.31 3.98
C GLY A 22 -8.46 -22.41 4.80
N THR A 23 -8.03 -23.48 4.13
CA THR A 23 -7.13 -24.48 4.72
C THR A 23 -5.71 -23.95 4.62
N ALA A 24 -4.95 -23.98 5.73
CA ALA A 24 -3.55 -23.61 5.70
C ALA A 24 -2.74 -24.57 4.79
N ASP A 25 -1.92 -23.99 3.91
CA ASP A 25 -1.01 -24.79 3.08
C ASP A 25 0.10 -25.41 3.95
N PRO A 26 0.47 -26.69 3.75
CA PRO A 26 1.59 -27.32 4.46
C PRO A 26 2.94 -26.64 4.24
N SER A 27 3.09 -25.87 3.16
CA SER A 27 4.32 -25.18 2.79
C SER A 27 4.48 -23.82 3.49
N ASN A 28 3.58 -23.47 4.42
CA ASN A 28 3.71 -22.24 5.17
C ASN A 28 5.02 -22.20 6.00
N PRO A 29 5.69 -21.03 6.08
CA PRO A 29 5.31 -19.76 5.44
C PRO A 29 5.64 -19.71 3.94
N LEU A 30 4.72 -19.15 3.14
CA LEU A 30 4.89 -19.06 1.68
C LEU A 30 5.82 -17.92 1.23
N ILE A 31 5.98 -16.90 2.07
CA ILE A 31 6.85 -15.74 1.83
C ILE A 31 7.50 -15.36 3.17
N GLU A 32 8.84 -15.39 3.20
CA GLU A 32 9.65 -14.89 4.30
C GLU A 32 10.54 -13.74 3.81
N GLY A 33 10.99 -12.87 4.72
CA GLY A 33 11.95 -11.81 4.40
C GLY A 33 13.33 -12.37 4.08
N ASP A 34 13.87 -12.05 2.90
CA ASP A 34 15.18 -12.53 2.45
C ASP A 34 16.10 -11.43 1.86
N GLN A 35 15.61 -10.20 1.78
CA GLN A 35 16.33 -9.01 1.32
C GLN A 35 16.43 -7.97 2.43
N PRO A 36 17.43 -7.06 2.39
CA PRO A 36 17.58 -6.02 3.41
C PRO A 36 16.32 -5.15 3.65
N TRP A 37 15.49 -4.96 2.63
CA TRP A 37 14.26 -4.16 2.70
C TRP A 37 13.02 -4.94 3.17
N ASP A 38 13.11 -6.27 3.33
CA ASP A 38 12.01 -7.10 3.81
C ASP A 38 12.39 -8.10 4.91
N ALA A 39 13.67 -8.18 5.29
CA ALA A 39 14.20 -9.07 6.32
C ALA A 39 13.63 -8.80 7.71
N GLY A 40 13.09 -7.61 7.97
CA GLY A 40 12.35 -7.31 9.19
C GLY A 40 10.94 -7.90 9.21
N GLY A 41 10.47 -8.41 8.08
CA GLY A 41 9.21 -9.13 7.94
C GLY A 41 8.39 -8.68 6.73
N VAL A 42 7.72 -9.65 6.10
CA VAL A 42 6.69 -9.41 5.08
C VAL A 42 5.33 -9.43 5.76
N GLY A 43 4.66 -8.28 5.78
CA GLY A 43 3.37 -8.12 6.44
C GLY A 43 2.20 -8.57 5.57
N ILE A 44 1.10 -8.93 6.24
CA ILE A 44 -0.14 -9.40 5.59
C ILE A 44 -0.99 -8.28 4.99
N HIS A 45 -0.62 -7.02 5.20
CA HIS A 45 -1.38 -5.87 4.69
C HIS A 45 -1.02 -5.62 3.22
N GLY A 46 -1.99 -5.82 2.32
CA GLY A 46 -1.78 -5.66 0.89
C GLY A 46 -2.86 -6.32 0.03
N SER A 47 -2.51 -6.62 -1.21
CA SER A 47 -3.38 -7.29 -2.18
C SER A 47 -2.69 -8.52 -2.76
N VAL A 48 -3.41 -9.64 -2.81
CA VAL A 48 -2.98 -10.85 -3.50
C VAL A 48 -4.07 -11.25 -4.48
N PHE A 49 -3.73 -11.41 -5.76
CA PHE A 49 -4.69 -11.81 -6.79
C PHE A 49 -3.99 -12.54 -7.93
N LYS A 50 -4.76 -13.33 -8.68
CA LYS A 50 -4.32 -13.87 -9.97
C LYS A 50 -4.58 -12.83 -11.04
N ASP A 51 -3.52 -12.31 -11.63
CA ASP A 51 -3.57 -11.23 -12.61
C ASP A 51 -4.33 -11.67 -13.86
N PRO A 52 -5.42 -10.98 -14.25
CA PRO A 52 -6.21 -11.37 -15.41
C PRO A 52 -5.46 -11.20 -16.75
N ILE A 53 -4.37 -10.42 -16.80
CA ILE A 53 -3.64 -10.08 -18.02
C ILE A 53 -2.54 -11.10 -18.30
N ASP A 54 -1.69 -11.40 -17.32
CA ASP A 54 -0.56 -12.32 -17.49
C ASP A 54 -0.70 -13.66 -16.76
N LYS A 55 -1.82 -13.86 -16.05
CA LYS A 55 -2.19 -15.09 -15.35
C LYS A 55 -1.26 -15.49 -14.20
N LEU A 56 -0.31 -14.64 -13.84
CA LEU A 56 0.53 -14.83 -12.66
C LEU A 56 -0.23 -14.42 -11.39
N TRP A 57 0.05 -15.11 -10.30
CA TRP A 57 -0.28 -14.60 -8.98
C TRP A 57 0.64 -13.43 -8.66
N LYS A 58 0.06 -12.31 -8.21
CA LYS A 58 0.80 -11.13 -7.79
C LYS A 58 0.39 -10.77 -6.37
N ALA A 59 1.39 -10.49 -5.55
CA ALA A 59 1.20 -9.99 -4.21
C ALA A 59 1.89 -8.62 -4.09
N TYR A 60 1.12 -7.62 -3.66
CA TYR A 60 1.60 -6.29 -3.33
C TYR A 60 1.50 -6.16 -1.83
N LEU A 61 2.59 -6.42 -1.14
CA LEU A 61 2.63 -6.56 0.31
C LEU A 61 3.54 -5.52 0.94
N VAL A 62 3.23 -5.16 2.18
CA VAL A 62 4.11 -4.33 2.99
C VAL A 62 5.33 -5.13 3.44
N CYS A 63 6.51 -4.55 3.28
CA CYS A 63 7.79 -5.11 3.73
C CYS A 63 8.43 -4.19 4.75
N THR A 64 8.94 -4.78 5.82
CA THR A 64 9.68 -4.08 6.87
C THR A 64 11.17 -4.33 6.69
N PRO A 65 12.00 -3.28 6.60
CA PRO A 65 13.45 -3.45 6.52
C PRO A 65 14.06 -4.15 7.74
N ALA A 66 15.26 -4.71 7.55
CA ALA A 66 16.05 -5.32 8.62
C ALA A 66 16.23 -4.39 9.83
N GLU A 67 16.42 -4.96 11.02
CA GLU A 67 16.60 -4.21 12.30
C GLU A 67 17.74 -3.18 12.26
N ASP A 68 18.72 -3.38 11.37
CA ASP A 68 19.87 -2.50 11.22
C ASP A 68 19.59 -1.27 10.33
N PHE A 69 18.39 -1.16 9.75
CA PHE A 69 17.98 -0.05 8.88
C PHE A 69 16.95 0.87 9.55
N PRO A 70 17.11 2.21 9.48
CA PRO A 70 18.19 2.94 8.81
C PRO A 70 19.51 2.90 9.60
N GLU A 71 19.41 2.81 10.92
CA GLU A 71 20.52 2.55 11.84
C GLU A 71 20.02 1.58 12.91
N LYS A 72 20.87 0.65 13.35
CA LYS A 72 20.53 -0.29 14.42
C LYS A 72 20.27 0.46 15.72
N GLN A 73 19.09 0.26 16.29
CA GLN A 73 18.71 0.83 17.58
C GLN A 73 18.64 -0.25 18.65
N ALA A 74 19.18 0.04 19.83
CA ALA A 74 19.27 -0.92 20.93
C ALA A 74 17.87 -1.41 21.35
N GLU A 75 16.89 -0.50 21.40
CA GLU A 75 15.49 -0.78 21.72
C GLU A 75 14.77 -1.70 20.73
N ASN A 76 15.25 -1.79 19.48
CA ASN A 76 14.63 -2.55 18.39
C ASN A 76 15.31 -3.91 18.17
N THR A 77 16.35 -4.25 18.94
CA THR A 77 17.09 -5.51 18.81
C THR A 77 16.16 -6.71 19.02
N GLY A 78 16.07 -7.59 18.02
CA GLY A 78 15.16 -8.75 18.04
C GLY A 78 13.68 -8.38 17.90
N LYS A 79 13.37 -7.12 17.56
CA LYS A 79 12.02 -6.58 17.35
C LYS A 79 11.99 -5.74 16.06
N PRO A 80 12.24 -6.32 14.88
CA PRO A 80 12.28 -5.57 13.62
C PRO A 80 10.95 -4.90 13.26
N TRP A 81 9.84 -5.28 13.89
CA TRP A 81 8.54 -4.63 13.75
C TRP A 81 8.38 -3.36 14.61
N ALA A 82 9.37 -2.99 15.43
CA ALA A 82 9.35 -1.84 16.32
C ALA A 82 9.36 -0.50 15.56
N SER A 83 9.07 0.57 16.29
CA SER A 83 8.47 1.83 15.80
C SER A 83 9.25 2.54 14.70
N GLU A 84 10.58 2.49 14.70
CA GLU A 84 11.38 3.18 13.69
C GLU A 84 11.49 2.37 12.39
N ASN A 85 11.68 1.06 12.43
CA ASN A 85 11.70 0.25 11.20
C ASN A 85 10.35 0.24 10.49
N ALA A 86 9.26 0.29 11.27
CA ALA A 86 7.92 0.51 10.76
C ALA A 86 7.79 1.79 9.93
N ALA A 87 8.57 2.82 10.28
CA ALA A 87 8.63 4.10 9.57
C ALA A 87 9.20 3.98 8.15
N HIS A 88 9.91 2.90 7.84
CA HIS A 88 10.58 2.67 6.56
C HIS A 88 9.92 1.57 5.72
N ARG A 89 8.68 1.18 6.07
CA ARG A 89 7.94 0.16 5.34
C ARG A 89 7.69 0.55 3.89
N ARG A 90 7.89 -0.42 3.00
CA ARG A 90 7.75 -0.28 1.55
C ARG A 90 6.69 -1.24 1.04
N VAL A 91 5.98 -0.87 -0.03
CA VAL A 91 5.20 -1.83 -0.81
C VAL A 91 6.12 -2.55 -1.80
N CYS A 92 6.14 -3.87 -1.70
CA CYS A 92 6.92 -4.77 -2.54
C CYS A 92 6.01 -5.65 -3.41
N LEU A 93 6.45 -5.93 -4.64
CA LEU A 93 5.81 -6.88 -5.54
C LEU A 93 6.43 -8.27 -5.39
N PHE A 94 5.58 -9.28 -5.35
CA PHE A 94 5.96 -10.67 -5.48
C PHE A 94 5.16 -11.31 -6.60
N GLU A 95 5.79 -12.21 -7.34
CA GLU A 95 5.16 -12.95 -8.44
C GLU A 95 5.25 -14.44 -8.21
N SER A 96 4.17 -15.16 -8.52
CA SER A 96 4.10 -16.61 -8.46
C SER A 96 3.34 -17.20 -9.65
N LYS A 97 3.75 -18.37 -10.12
CA LYS A 97 3.01 -19.12 -11.14
C LYS A 97 1.86 -19.94 -10.54
N ASN A 98 1.97 -20.32 -9.26
CA ASN A 98 1.07 -21.28 -8.62
C ASN A 98 0.44 -20.76 -7.31
N GLY A 99 0.83 -19.59 -6.83
CA GLY A 99 0.33 -18.99 -5.58
C GLY A 99 1.01 -19.52 -4.32
N ILE A 100 1.96 -20.45 -4.46
CA ILE A 100 2.66 -21.12 -3.34
C ILE A 100 4.13 -20.70 -3.33
N HIS A 101 4.81 -20.75 -4.50
CA HIS A 101 6.21 -20.37 -4.63
C HIS A 101 6.34 -18.97 -5.21
N TRP A 102 6.88 -18.05 -4.41
CA TRP A 102 6.95 -16.64 -4.75
C TRP A 102 8.37 -16.20 -5.12
N THR A 103 8.45 -15.23 -6.02
CA THR A 103 9.71 -14.64 -6.48
C THR A 103 9.65 -13.12 -6.36
N ARG A 104 10.82 -12.50 -6.15
CA ARG A 104 11.00 -11.05 -6.13
C ARG A 104 11.49 -10.58 -7.49
N PRO A 105 10.65 -9.93 -8.32
CA PRO A 105 11.10 -9.39 -9.59
C PRO A 105 12.15 -8.30 -9.37
N LYS A 106 13.21 -8.30 -10.18
CA LYS A 106 14.32 -7.33 -10.10
C LYS A 106 13.99 -6.07 -10.92
N LEU A 107 13.16 -5.19 -10.36
CA LEU A 107 12.78 -3.90 -10.94
C LEU A 107 13.93 -2.89 -10.78
N ALA A 108 14.10 -1.99 -11.75
CA ALA A 108 15.12 -0.94 -11.72
C ALA A 108 14.55 0.42 -11.24
N ASN A 109 13.40 0.40 -10.58
CA ASN A 109 12.60 1.60 -10.32
C ASN A 109 13.04 2.30 -9.03
N VAL A 110 13.32 1.52 -7.99
CA VAL A 110 13.62 2.01 -6.64
C VAL A 110 14.79 1.20 -6.12
N SER A 111 15.88 1.88 -5.75
CA SER A 111 17.04 1.26 -5.12
C SER A 111 16.85 1.18 -3.60
N PHE A 112 17.65 0.33 -2.95
CA PHE A 112 17.71 0.25 -1.49
C PHE A 112 19.17 0.12 -1.05
N GLY A 113 19.74 1.19 -0.50
CA GLY A 113 21.17 1.27 -0.21
C GLY A 113 22.01 0.99 -1.47
N LYS A 114 22.86 -0.04 -1.41
CA LYS A 114 23.69 -0.49 -2.56
C LYS A 114 22.94 -1.35 -3.60
N HIS A 115 21.68 -1.68 -3.35
CA HIS A 115 20.91 -2.56 -4.23
C HIS A 115 20.16 -1.72 -5.27
N GLU A 116 20.68 -1.70 -6.50
CA GLU A 116 20.07 -0.94 -7.61
C GLU A 116 18.79 -1.58 -8.16
N ARG A 117 18.63 -2.90 -7.96
CA ARG A 117 17.45 -3.64 -8.40
C ARG A 117 16.75 -4.28 -7.21
N THR A 118 15.49 -3.91 -7.02
CA THR A 118 14.65 -4.37 -5.93
C THR A 118 13.27 -4.75 -6.47
N ASN A 119 12.41 -5.30 -5.63
CA ASN A 119 10.99 -5.48 -5.93
C ASN A 119 10.11 -4.37 -5.32
N ILE A 120 10.71 -3.26 -4.90
CA ILE A 120 10.00 -2.12 -4.32
C ILE A 120 9.28 -1.37 -5.44
N ILE A 121 8.00 -1.06 -5.23
CA ILE A 121 7.16 -0.41 -6.25
C ILE A 121 7.22 1.11 -6.16
N PHE A 122 7.45 1.65 -4.96
CA PHE A 122 7.46 3.09 -4.71
C PHE A 122 8.68 3.55 -3.95
N ASP A 123 9.21 4.67 -4.41
CA ASP A 123 10.10 5.43 -3.57
C ASP A 123 9.29 6.25 -2.54
N VAL A 124 9.66 6.11 -1.28
CA VAL A 124 9.28 6.97 -0.16
C VAL A 124 10.58 7.60 0.33
N THR A 125 10.71 8.91 0.16
CA THR A 125 11.87 9.67 0.62
C THR A 125 11.86 9.75 2.14
N ASP A 126 10.69 10.01 2.71
CA ASP A 126 10.38 9.92 4.14
C ASP A 126 9.00 9.29 4.30
N GLY A 127 8.83 8.39 5.27
CA GLY A 127 7.52 7.81 5.59
C GLY A 127 7.29 6.36 5.16
N VAL A 128 6.07 5.90 5.42
CA VAL A 128 5.64 4.52 5.16
C VAL A 128 4.86 4.46 3.87
N SER A 129 4.97 3.33 3.16
CA SER A 129 3.97 2.91 2.18
C SER A 129 3.40 1.56 2.59
N ALA A 130 2.08 1.48 2.76
CA ALA A 130 1.40 0.29 3.27
C ALA A 130 -0.05 0.21 2.77
N TYR A 131 -0.73 -0.90 3.09
CA TYR A 131 -2.15 -1.11 2.80
C TYR A 131 -2.51 -0.96 1.31
N SER A 132 -1.70 -1.54 0.42
CA SER A 132 -1.96 -1.51 -1.01
C SER A 132 -3.21 -2.29 -1.38
N SER A 133 -4.19 -1.60 -1.96
CA SER A 133 -5.38 -2.16 -2.60
C SER A 133 -5.26 -2.01 -4.11
N MET A 134 -5.28 -3.13 -4.83
CA MET A 134 -5.11 -3.17 -6.28
C MET A 134 -6.44 -3.36 -7.00
N LEU A 135 -6.70 -2.52 -8.00
CA LEU A 135 -7.74 -2.71 -8.99
C LEU A 135 -7.09 -3.00 -10.34
N VAL A 136 -7.66 -3.95 -11.08
CA VAL A 136 -7.21 -4.29 -12.43
C VAL A 136 -8.38 -4.15 -13.40
N ASP A 137 -8.21 -3.28 -14.38
CA ASP A 137 -9.10 -3.18 -15.53
C ASP A 137 -8.47 -3.92 -16.73
N PRO A 138 -8.88 -5.17 -17.00
CA PRO A 138 -8.33 -5.92 -18.13
C PRO A 138 -8.75 -5.37 -19.50
N ALA A 139 -9.79 -4.52 -19.58
CA ALA A 139 -10.21 -3.89 -20.83
C ALA A 139 -9.29 -2.71 -21.21
N ASN A 140 -8.77 -1.97 -20.23
CA ASN A 140 -7.79 -0.92 -20.43
C ASN A 140 -6.37 -1.48 -20.51
N ARG A 141 -5.93 -1.90 -21.70
CA ARG A 141 -4.61 -2.52 -21.88
C ARG A 141 -3.43 -1.56 -21.73
N ASP A 142 -3.64 -0.26 -21.89
CA ASP A 142 -2.58 0.74 -21.79
C ASP A 142 -2.26 1.06 -20.32
N TRP A 143 -3.29 1.17 -19.47
CA TRP A 143 -3.17 1.48 -18.04
C TRP A 143 -4.05 0.56 -17.19
N PRO A 144 -3.76 -0.76 -17.17
CA PRO A 144 -4.69 -1.73 -16.59
C PRO A 144 -4.72 -1.75 -15.06
N TYR A 145 -3.80 -1.07 -14.38
CA TYR A 145 -3.67 -1.14 -12.94
C TYR A 145 -4.02 0.20 -12.30
N ALA A 146 -4.66 0.14 -11.13
CA ALA A 146 -4.82 1.27 -10.23
C ALA A 146 -4.56 0.80 -8.80
N MET A 147 -3.85 1.60 -7.99
CA MET A 147 -3.56 1.26 -6.61
C MET A 147 -4.07 2.35 -5.65
N PHE A 148 -4.71 1.93 -4.57
CA PHE A 148 -4.89 2.77 -3.39
C PHE A 148 -3.84 2.36 -2.38
N VAL A 149 -3.06 3.30 -1.88
CA VAL A 149 -1.96 3.01 -0.96
C VAL A 149 -1.90 4.08 0.11
N LEU A 150 -1.75 3.65 1.37
CA LEU A 150 -1.44 4.58 2.44
C LEU A 150 0.00 5.03 2.24
N ARG A 151 0.20 6.34 2.12
CA ARG A 151 1.51 6.96 2.18
C ARG A 151 1.51 7.98 3.30
N GLU A 152 2.40 7.79 4.25
CA GLU A 152 2.66 8.76 5.30
C GLU A 152 4.00 9.44 5.00
N SER A 153 4.23 10.63 5.54
CA SER A 153 5.51 11.33 5.47
C SER A 153 5.88 11.87 6.86
N TRP A 154 7.08 11.57 7.35
CA TRP A 154 7.48 11.87 8.74
C TRP A 154 7.80 13.34 9.06
N GLY A 155 7.79 14.25 8.06
CA GLY A 155 7.76 15.69 8.34
C GLY A 155 6.60 16.13 9.25
N ALA A 156 5.62 15.24 9.46
CA ALA A 156 4.42 15.33 10.27
C ALA A 156 4.55 15.00 11.77
N VAL A 157 5.65 14.38 12.26
CA VAL A 157 5.56 13.62 13.54
C VAL A 157 6.64 13.94 14.58
N LYS A 158 7.40 15.03 14.45
CA LYS A 158 8.08 15.66 15.62
C LYS A 158 7.21 16.75 16.23
N GLY A 159 5.98 16.40 16.62
CA GLY A 159 5.08 17.29 17.37
C GLY A 159 4.39 18.41 16.59
N LYS A 160 4.43 18.40 15.25
CA LYS A 160 3.64 19.31 14.40
C LYS A 160 2.92 18.51 13.33
N ALA A 161 1.59 18.53 13.34
CA ALA A 161 0.79 17.98 12.25
C ALA A 161 1.33 18.51 10.89
N PRO A 162 1.39 17.67 9.85
CA PRO A 162 1.93 18.09 8.57
C PRO A 162 1.07 19.26 8.08
N GLN A 163 1.73 20.39 7.80
CA GLN A 163 1.07 21.54 7.22
C GLN A 163 0.90 21.27 5.72
N GLY A 164 -0.26 20.68 5.40
CA GLY A 164 -0.59 20.14 4.09
C GLY A 164 -1.14 18.72 4.24
N ASN A 165 -2.28 18.46 3.60
CA ASN A 165 -3.08 17.24 3.73
C ASN A 165 -2.23 15.98 3.98
N THR A 166 -2.47 15.30 5.09
CA THR A 166 -2.27 13.85 5.25
C THR A 166 -3.01 13.18 4.10
N ALA A 167 -2.32 12.97 2.99
CA ALA A 167 -2.93 12.48 1.78
C ALA A 167 -2.94 10.96 1.82
N VAL A 168 -4.11 10.37 2.10
CA VAL A 168 -4.46 9.10 1.44
C VAL A 168 -4.32 9.38 -0.05
N THR A 169 -3.18 9.00 -0.60
CA THR A 169 -2.84 9.31 -1.98
C THR A 169 -3.41 8.18 -2.82
N LEU A 170 -4.52 8.46 -3.51
CA LEU A 170 -4.92 7.64 -4.63
C LEU A 170 -3.81 7.71 -5.67
N LEU A 171 -3.15 6.58 -5.90
CA LEU A 171 -2.06 6.48 -6.84
C LEU A 171 -2.41 5.49 -7.93
N ILE A 172 -2.88 6.01 -9.07
CA ILE A 172 -3.07 5.17 -10.24
C ILE A 172 -1.68 4.77 -10.75
N ILE A 173 -1.21 3.58 -10.35
CA ILE A 173 -0.02 2.97 -10.94
C ILE A 173 -0.46 2.32 -12.24
N ALA A 174 -0.05 2.79 -13.41
CA ALA A 174 0.08 1.82 -14.49
C ALA A 174 1.44 1.15 -14.42
N SER A 175 1.39 -0.16 -14.25
CA SER A 175 2.39 -0.99 -14.89
C SER A 175 2.07 -1.00 -16.39
N ALA A 176 2.69 -0.09 -17.15
CA ALA A 176 2.56 -0.08 -18.60
C ALA A 176 3.36 -1.26 -19.19
N ARG A 177 2.67 -2.36 -19.55
CA ARG A 177 3.23 -3.33 -20.50
C ARG A 177 3.08 -2.76 -21.92
N ARG A 178 4.09 -2.04 -22.42
CA ARG A 178 4.29 -1.93 -23.88
C ARG A 178 5.06 -3.15 -24.38
N GLY A 179 4.34 -4.23 -24.68
CA GLY A 179 4.89 -5.43 -25.34
C GLY A 179 5.93 -6.18 -24.50
N ASN A 180 6.74 -7.00 -25.19
CA ASN A 180 7.69 -7.98 -24.63
C ASN A 180 8.92 -7.36 -23.92
N ARG A 181 8.79 -6.16 -23.33
CA ARG A 181 9.86 -5.46 -22.61
C ARG A 181 9.61 -5.52 -21.11
N PRO A 182 10.68 -5.66 -20.29
CA PRO A 182 10.55 -5.66 -18.83
C PRO A 182 9.94 -4.34 -18.32
N ILE A 183 9.26 -4.40 -17.18
CA ILE A 183 8.73 -3.25 -16.45
C ILE A 183 9.91 -2.30 -16.19
N THR A 184 9.99 -1.21 -16.95
CA THR A 184 11.14 -0.29 -16.91
C THR A 184 10.87 0.92 -16.02
N SER A 185 9.62 1.24 -15.69
CA SER A 185 9.21 2.21 -14.65
C SER A 185 7.68 2.26 -14.55
N PRO A 186 7.06 2.40 -13.36
CA PRO A 186 5.66 2.77 -13.21
C PRO A 186 5.58 4.28 -13.44
N CYS A 187 4.85 4.72 -14.46
CA CYS A 187 4.61 6.15 -14.63
C CYS A 187 3.57 6.58 -13.59
N MET A 188 3.97 7.46 -12.69
CA MET A 188 3.20 7.86 -11.52
C MET A 188 2.37 9.11 -11.85
N ARG A 189 1.04 9.03 -11.76
CA ARG A 189 0.15 10.21 -11.75
C ARG A 189 -0.46 10.36 -10.36
N THR A 190 -0.01 11.39 -9.65
CA THR A 190 -0.58 11.83 -8.37
C THR A 190 -1.79 12.70 -8.65
N PHE A 191 -2.98 12.27 -8.22
CA PHE A 191 -4.15 13.15 -8.17
C PHE A 191 -4.25 13.76 -6.77
N ARG A 192 -4.18 15.08 -6.67
CA ARG A 192 -4.48 15.80 -5.43
C ARG A 192 -6.00 15.88 -5.28
N GLY A 193 -6.58 14.98 -4.48
CA GLY A 193 -7.96 15.12 -4.03
C GLY A 193 -8.06 16.32 -3.08
N GLY A 194 -8.59 17.44 -3.57
CA GLY A 194 -9.02 18.53 -2.71
C GLY A 194 -10.35 18.15 -2.06
N VAL A 195 -10.41 18.15 -0.73
CA VAL A 195 -11.70 18.17 -0.03
C VAL A 195 -12.31 19.54 -0.33
N ALA A 196 -13.41 19.57 -1.08
CA ALA A 196 -14.19 20.78 -1.25
C ALA A 196 -14.73 21.18 0.12
N THR A 197 -14.16 22.22 0.71
CA THR A 197 -14.73 22.88 1.87
C THR A 197 -15.99 23.60 1.39
N GLY A 198 -17.15 23.09 1.81
CA GLY A 198 -18.44 23.74 1.59
C GLY A 198 -18.46 25.16 2.21
N PRO A 199 -19.38 26.03 1.77
CA PRO A 199 -19.37 27.43 2.15
C PRO A 199 -19.54 27.59 3.66
N SER A 200 -18.61 28.37 4.24
CA SER A 200 -18.59 28.78 5.64
C SER A 200 -19.94 29.37 6.06
N ALA A 201 -20.56 28.77 7.08
CA ALA A 201 -21.74 29.32 7.73
C ALA A 201 -21.38 30.66 8.40
N ALA A 202 -21.98 31.74 7.91
CA ALA A 202 -21.92 33.05 8.51
C ALA A 202 -22.43 32.98 9.97
N THR A 203 -21.60 33.47 10.89
CA THR A 203 -21.92 33.59 12.31
C THR A 203 -22.92 34.72 12.49
N ALA A 204 -24.18 34.38 12.77
CA ALA A 204 -25.21 35.32 13.15
C ALA A 204 -25.34 35.38 14.68
N GLY A 205 -25.28 36.61 15.22
CA GLY A 205 -25.95 36.98 16.47
C GLY A 205 -25.12 36.95 17.74
N ASN A 206 -24.86 38.14 18.30
CA ASN A 206 -25.33 38.47 19.63
C ASN A 206 -25.33 39.99 19.83
N GLY A 207 -26.51 40.59 19.75
CA GLY A 207 -26.77 41.90 20.32
C GLY A 207 -27.12 41.75 21.81
N SER A 208 -26.57 42.61 22.65
CA SER A 208 -27.12 42.88 23.98
C SER A 208 -27.33 44.38 24.14
N ALA A 209 -28.59 44.76 24.32
CA ALA A 209 -29.01 46.09 24.70
C ALA A 209 -28.57 46.42 26.14
N THR A 210 -28.15 47.65 26.38
CA THR A 210 -28.21 48.30 27.69
C THR A 210 -28.97 49.60 27.55
N ARG A 211 -29.77 49.89 28.58
CA ARG A 211 -30.61 51.08 28.76
C ARG A 211 -29.77 52.34 28.93
#